data_AF-A0A833D8X1-F1
#
_entry.id   AF-A0A833D8X1-F1
#
_cell.length_a   1.000
_cell.length_b   1.000
_cell.length_c   1.000
_cell.angle_alpha   90.00
_cell.angle_beta   90.00
_cell.angle_gamma   90.00
#
_symmetry.space_group_name_H-M   'P 1'
#
loop_
_entity.id
_entity.type
_entity.pdbx_description
1 polymer ?
#
loop_
_entity_poly.entity_id
_entity_poly.type
_entity_poly.pdbx_seq_one_letter_code
_entity_poly.pdbx_strand_id
1 'polypeptide(L)'
;AETQQTLVANRLRGRIAVQVDGGFRTGRDVVIGAMLGADEFGFATAPLISLGCIMMRKCHLNTCPVGVATQDPVLRAKFQGKPEHLINYFFYVAEEIRELMASLGFRSFSEMVGETQWLDKDKAIAHWKAKGLEFGRIFHKPEVPKGVAQFNCEKQDHKLDGVLDRQLIKAAMPALEKKGTVKETFAISNRNRTAGAMLSGEIARRFGHAGLPDDSIWFTLNGTAGQSFGAWLAHGLTLDLVGEANDYVGKGLSGGRIIVRPVATSGIKPGESIIVGNTVLYGAISGECYFRGIAGERFAVRNSGAIAVVEGTGDHGCEYMTGGIVVVIGPTGRNFAAGMSGGIAYVLDESGDFEKRCNLAMVDLEPVPAEEKVMRSRAHQGADLESHGLVDIEGDMTTHDELRLKQLIENHRRYTGSDKAKSILNSWEDFRPKFKKVMPMEYRRALREMARQQEADGTGVTEMDIGMRTPKRKRNGKPKAQA
;
A
#
# COMPACT_ATOMS: atom_id res chain seq x y z
N ALA A 1 -31.87 -4.01 0.76
CA ALA A 1 -32.90 -5.06 0.92
C ALA A 1 -32.30 -6.39 1.34
N GLU A 2 -31.66 -7.18 0.46
CA GLU A 2 -31.16 -8.52 0.82
C GLU A 2 -30.19 -8.49 2.03
N THR A 3 -29.17 -7.63 2.00
CA THR A 3 -28.24 -7.46 3.13
C THR A 3 -28.96 -7.12 4.45
N GLN A 4 -29.95 -6.22 4.40
CA GLN A 4 -30.78 -5.88 5.56
C GLN A 4 -31.48 -7.13 6.10
N GLN A 5 -32.17 -7.86 5.23
CA GLN A 5 -32.95 -9.03 5.59
C GLN A 5 -32.06 -10.10 6.26
N THR A 6 -30.92 -10.43 5.64
CA THR A 6 -29.99 -11.42 6.16
C THR A 6 -29.38 -11.01 7.49
N LEU A 7 -28.94 -9.75 7.64
CA LEU A 7 -28.32 -9.27 8.86
C LEU A 7 -29.30 -9.21 10.04
N VAL A 8 -30.56 -8.82 9.79
CA VAL A 8 -31.62 -8.81 10.80
C VAL A 8 -31.96 -10.24 11.23
N ALA A 9 -32.17 -11.15 10.28
CA ALA A 9 -32.49 -12.55 10.56
C ALA A 9 -31.41 -13.24 11.41
N ASN A 10 -30.13 -12.88 11.21
CA ASN A 10 -29.00 -13.43 11.96
C ASN A 10 -28.60 -12.61 13.20
N ARG A 11 -29.36 -11.57 13.58
CA ARG A 11 -29.08 -10.70 14.74
C ARG A 11 -27.67 -10.06 14.69
N LEU A 12 -27.24 -9.69 13.48
CA LEU A 12 -25.97 -9.03 13.21
C LEU A 12 -26.16 -7.53 12.90
N ARG A 13 -27.36 -7.11 12.53
CA ARG A 13 -27.63 -5.77 11.98
C ARG A 13 -27.23 -4.62 12.91
N GLY A 14 -27.38 -4.77 14.22
CA GLY A 14 -27.02 -3.75 15.20
C GLY A 14 -25.57 -3.27 15.09
N ARG A 15 -24.65 -4.13 14.65
CA ARG A 15 -23.19 -3.88 14.62
C ARG A 15 -22.66 -3.36 13.29
N ILE A 16 -23.49 -3.33 12.25
CA ILE A 16 -23.06 -3.06 10.87
C ILE A 16 -23.87 -1.91 10.32
N ALA A 17 -23.21 -0.82 9.93
CA ALA A 17 -23.81 0.22 9.11
C ALA A 17 -23.91 -0.27 7.65
N VAL A 18 -25.09 -0.17 7.07
CA VAL A 18 -25.34 -0.50 5.66
C VAL A 18 -25.37 0.80 4.87
N GLN A 19 -24.34 1.01 4.06
CA GLN A 19 -24.25 2.14 3.14
C GLN A 19 -24.71 1.73 1.73
N VAL A 20 -25.47 2.58 1.07
CA VAL A 20 -25.87 2.40 -0.34
C VAL A 20 -25.51 3.63 -1.17
N ASP A 21 -25.19 3.42 -2.44
CA ASP A 21 -25.05 4.49 -3.44
C ASP A 21 -25.68 4.04 -4.77
N GLY A 22 -25.49 4.84 -5.82
CA GLY A 22 -25.97 4.51 -7.16
C GLY A 22 -27.22 5.28 -7.55
N GLY A 23 -27.02 6.40 -8.25
CA GLY A 23 -28.11 7.15 -8.87
C GLY A 23 -28.94 8.04 -7.93
N PHE A 24 -28.64 8.08 -6.63
CA PHE A 24 -29.27 8.98 -5.67
C PHE A 24 -29.11 10.45 -6.07
N ARG A 25 -30.22 11.19 -6.09
CA ARG A 25 -30.29 12.61 -6.49
C ARG A 25 -31.15 13.45 -5.57
N THR A 26 -32.10 12.83 -4.87
CA THR A 26 -33.17 13.50 -4.13
C THR A 26 -33.30 12.95 -2.72
N GLY A 27 -33.98 13.69 -1.84
CA GLY A 27 -34.36 13.21 -0.52
C GLY A 27 -35.28 12.00 -0.58
N ARG A 28 -36.17 11.94 -1.57
CA ARG A 28 -37.01 10.76 -1.82
C ARG A 28 -36.20 9.48 -2.05
N ASP A 29 -35.12 9.56 -2.82
CA ASP A 29 -34.26 8.39 -3.06
C ASP A 29 -33.68 7.87 -1.74
N VAL A 30 -33.23 8.77 -0.87
CA VAL A 30 -32.70 8.46 0.46
C VAL A 30 -33.74 7.78 1.34
N VAL A 31 -34.96 8.34 1.42
CA VAL A 31 -36.04 7.76 2.22
C VAL A 31 -36.37 6.34 1.77
N ILE A 32 -36.42 6.10 0.45
CA ILE A 32 -36.64 4.75 -0.09
C ILE A 32 -35.48 3.82 0.30
N GLY A 33 -34.23 4.26 0.14
CA GLY A 33 -33.07 3.46 0.53
C GLY A 33 -33.06 3.13 2.03
N ALA A 34 -33.50 4.07 2.88
CA ALA A 34 -33.67 3.86 4.32
C ALA A 34 -34.71 2.78 4.59
N MET A 35 -35.90 2.88 4.01
CA MET A 35 -36.96 1.87 4.14
C MET A 35 -36.52 0.49 3.65
N LEU A 36 -35.62 0.42 2.66
CA LEU A 36 -35.01 -0.82 2.19
C LEU A 36 -33.82 -1.32 3.05
N GLY A 37 -33.43 -0.55 4.09
CA GLY A 37 -32.54 -0.96 5.17
C GLY A 37 -31.20 -0.24 5.28
N ALA A 38 -30.95 0.83 4.52
CA ALA A 38 -29.69 1.58 4.58
C ALA A 38 -29.64 2.57 5.76
N ASP A 39 -28.47 2.70 6.40
CA ASP A 39 -28.16 3.76 7.37
C ASP A 39 -27.49 4.98 6.70
N GLU A 40 -26.69 4.73 5.66
CA GLU A 40 -25.82 5.72 5.04
C GLU A 40 -25.99 5.77 3.51
N PHE A 41 -25.75 6.94 2.92
CA PHE A 41 -26.04 7.21 1.51
C PHE A 41 -24.84 7.88 0.84
N GLY A 42 -24.25 7.18 -0.13
CA GLY A 42 -23.21 7.71 -1.00
C GLY A 42 -23.81 8.47 -2.19
N PHE A 43 -23.32 9.68 -2.42
CA PHE A 43 -23.66 10.48 -3.59
C PHE A 43 -22.41 10.74 -4.43
N ALA A 44 -22.49 10.49 -5.74
CA ALA A 44 -21.38 10.72 -6.67
C ALA A 44 -21.78 11.69 -7.79
N THR A 45 -22.65 11.28 -8.71
CA THR A 45 -22.96 12.08 -9.91
C THR A 45 -23.69 13.38 -9.61
N ALA A 46 -24.68 13.39 -8.72
CA ALA A 46 -25.45 14.61 -8.41
C ALA A 46 -24.58 15.71 -7.76
N PRO A 47 -23.71 15.40 -6.77
CA PRO A 47 -22.68 16.32 -6.30
C PRO A 47 -21.80 16.87 -7.42
N LEU A 48 -21.33 16.03 -8.35
CA LEU A 48 -20.52 16.48 -9.50
C LEU A 48 -21.31 17.44 -10.42
N ILE A 49 -22.61 17.21 -10.61
CA ILE A 49 -23.47 18.12 -11.38
C ILE A 49 -23.62 19.46 -10.66
N SER A 50 -23.82 19.46 -9.34
CA SER A 50 -23.88 20.72 -8.56
C SER A 50 -22.58 21.53 -8.64
N LEU A 51 -21.45 20.85 -8.87
CA LEU A 51 -20.14 21.47 -9.11
C LEU A 51 -19.89 21.88 -10.56
N GLY A 52 -20.83 21.66 -11.48
CA GLY A 52 -20.76 22.10 -12.88
C GLY A 52 -20.57 20.98 -13.91
N CYS A 53 -20.62 19.70 -13.53
CA CYS A 53 -20.63 18.61 -14.51
C CYS A 53 -21.87 18.72 -15.41
N ILE A 54 -21.64 18.84 -16.72
CA ILE A 54 -22.68 18.92 -17.75
C ILE A 54 -23.00 17.55 -18.39
N MET A 55 -22.60 16.45 -17.76
CA MET A 55 -22.88 15.07 -18.20
C MET A 55 -22.41 14.74 -19.63
N MET A 56 -21.27 15.28 -20.06
CA MET A 56 -20.70 15.06 -21.40
C MET A 56 -20.21 13.61 -21.65
N ARG A 57 -19.93 12.83 -20.58
CA ARG A 57 -19.45 11.44 -20.63
C ARG A 57 -18.12 11.21 -21.36
N LYS A 58 -17.24 12.22 -21.38
CA LYS A 58 -15.87 12.15 -21.94
C LYS A 58 -14.77 12.14 -20.88
N CYS A 59 -15.09 11.72 -19.65
CA CYS A 59 -14.16 11.75 -18.52
C CYS A 59 -12.86 10.96 -18.80
N HIS A 60 -12.96 9.84 -19.51
CA HIS A 60 -11.82 8.97 -19.88
C HIS A 60 -10.88 9.58 -20.92
N LEU A 61 -11.28 10.65 -21.61
CA LEU A 61 -10.50 11.29 -22.67
C LEU A 61 -9.66 12.48 -22.17
N ASN A 62 -9.66 12.75 -20.86
CA ASN A 62 -8.96 13.89 -20.26
C ASN A 62 -9.41 15.29 -20.81
N THR A 63 -10.56 15.37 -21.49
CA THR A 63 -11.02 16.54 -22.24
C THR A 63 -12.28 17.19 -21.64
N CYS A 64 -12.42 17.15 -20.31
CA CYS A 64 -13.58 17.73 -19.63
C CYS A 64 -13.65 19.25 -19.88
N PRO A 65 -14.72 19.77 -20.52
CA PRO A 65 -14.79 21.17 -20.94
C PRO A 65 -14.98 22.15 -19.77
N VAL A 66 -15.37 21.63 -18.61
CA VAL A 66 -15.71 22.37 -17.39
C VAL A 66 -14.73 22.11 -16.24
N GLY A 67 -13.60 21.46 -16.53
CA GLY A 67 -12.53 21.27 -15.54
C GLY A 67 -12.82 20.28 -14.40
N VAL A 68 -13.89 19.48 -14.49
CA VAL A 68 -14.28 18.51 -13.42
C VAL A 68 -13.41 17.25 -13.45
N ALA A 69 -13.33 16.56 -14.59
CA ALA A 69 -12.63 15.28 -14.73
C ALA A 69 -11.54 15.36 -15.81
N THR A 70 -10.48 16.10 -15.51
CA THR A 70 -9.32 16.31 -16.39
C THR A 70 -8.09 16.70 -15.55
N GLN A 71 -6.92 16.25 -15.99
CA GLN A 71 -5.60 16.62 -15.46
C GLN A 71 -4.94 17.74 -16.29
N ASP A 72 -5.50 18.10 -17.45
CA ASP A 72 -4.99 19.20 -18.29
C ASP A 72 -5.14 20.54 -17.53
N PRO A 73 -4.04 21.29 -17.31
CA PRO A 73 -4.07 22.53 -16.54
C PRO A 73 -4.96 23.62 -17.18
N VAL A 74 -5.03 23.70 -18.51
CA VAL A 74 -5.86 24.67 -19.24
C VAL A 74 -7.34 24.35 -19.05
N LEU A 75 -7.71 23.07 -19.06
CA LEU A 75 -9.09 22.65 -18.83
C LEU A 75 -9.48 22.71 -17.36
N ARG A 76 -8.57 22.36 -16.44
CA ARG A 76 -8.78 22.49 -14.98
C ARG A 76 -9.06 23.93 -14.57
N ALA A 77 -8.41 24.91 -15.21
CA ALA A 77 -8.67 26.33 -14.96
C ALA A 77 -10.12 26.77 -15.27
N LYS A 78 -10.88 25.96 -16.02
CA LYS A 78 -12.31 26.22 -16.31
C LYS A 78 -13.24 25.76 -15.20
N PHE A 79 -12.74 25.10 -14.15
CA PHE A 79 -13.56 24.66 -13.03
C PHE A 79 -14.09 25.85 -12.21
N GLN A 80 -15.42 25.99 -12.16
CA GLN A 80 -16.10 27.07 -11.43
C GLN A 80 -16.90 26.57 -10.21
N GLY A 81 -16.86 25.27 -9.93
CA GLY A 81 -17.56 24.67 -8.80
C GLY A 81 -17.03 25.21 -7.46
N LYS A 82 -17.94 25.49 -6.53
CA LYS A 82 -17.58 25.97 -5.19
C LYS A 82 -18.14 25.05 -4.10
N PRO A 83 -17.49 24.97 -2.92
CA PRO A 83 -18.00 24.20 -1.80
C PRO A 83 -19.45 24.54 -1.44
N GLU A 84 -19.86 25.81 -1.57
CA GLU A 84 -21.21 26.26 -1.24
C GLU A 84 -22.27 25.60 -2.11
N HIS A 85 -21.96 25.27 -3.38
CA HIS A 85 -22.90 24.57 -4.26
C HIS A 85 -23.22 23.16 -3.74
N LEU A 86 -22.20 22.45 -3.22
CA LEU A 86 -22.36 21.14 -2.61
C LEU A 86 -23.14 21.23 -1.30
N ILE A 87 -22.78 22.19 -0.45
CA ILE A 87 -23.43 22.41 0.83
C ILE A 87 -24.93 22.67 0.61
N ASN A 88 -25.27 23.58 -0.30
CA ASN A 88 -26.66 23.90 -0.63
C ASN A 88 -27.40 22.68 -1.20
N TYR A 89 -26.77 21.92 -2.10
CA TYR A 89 -27.36 20.69 -2.63
C TYR A 89 -27.71 19.69 -1.51
N PHE A 90 -26.79 19.43 -0.58
CA PHE A 90 -27.06 18.51 0.53
C PHE A 90 -28.08 19.07 1.53
N PHE A 91 -28.14 20.39 1.74
CA PHE A 91 -29.22 20.99 2.52
C PHE A 91 -30.59 20.80 1.86
N TYR A 92 -30.71 20.94 0.54
CA TYR A 92 -31.97 20.67 -0.15
C TYR A 92 -32.38 19.21 -0.03
N VAL A 93 -31.44 18.27 -0.21
CA VAL A 93 -31.71 16.84 0.00
C VAL A 93 -32.13 16.57 1.44
N ALA A 94 -31.44 17.13 2.43
CA ALA A 94 -31.75 16.96 3.84
C ALA A 94 -33.12 17.54 4.21
N GLU A 95 -33.48 18.70 3.68
CA GLU A 95 -34.78 19.32 3.91
C GLU A 95 -35.90 18.46 3.33
N GLU A 96 -35.75 18.00 2.08
CA GLU A 96 -36.72 17.09 1.45
C GLU A 96 -36.90 15.79 2.26
N ILE A 97 -35.80 15.22 2.79
CA ILE A 97 -35.88 14.05 3.68
C ILE A 97 -36.72 14.37 4.92
N ARG A 98 -36.49 15.52 5.57
CA ARG A 98 -37.22 15.92 6.78
C ARG A 98 -38.70 16.16 6.51
N GLU A 99 -39.04 16.79 5.39
CA GLU A 99 -40.42 16.99 4.95
C GLU A 99 -41.14 15.65 4.72
N LEU A 100 -40.49 14.72 4.01
CA LEU A 100 -41.00 13.38 3.77
C LEU A 100 -41.18 12.59 5.07
N MET A 101 -40.17 12.60 5.94
CA MET A 101 -40.24 11.99 7.27
C MET A 101 -41.43 12.51 8.08
N ALA A 102 -41.60 13.84 8.13
CA ALA A 102 -42.70 14.48 8.85
C ALA A 102 -44.06 14.08 8.26
N SER A 103 -44.19 14.04 6.93
CA SER A 103 -45.43 13.63 6.26
C SER A 103 -45.82 12.16 6.52
N LEU A 104 -44.82 11.30 6.72
CA LEU A 104 -45.00 9.88 7.02
C LEU A 104 -45.11 9.60 8.53
N GLY A 105 -44.87 10.62 9.38
CA GLY A 105 -45.01 10.53 10.84
C GLY A 105 -43.77 10.02 11.59
N PHE A 106 -42.61 9.94 10.93
CA PHE A 106 -41.34 9.54 11.56
C PHE A 106 -40.64 10.73 12.21
N ARG A 107 -40.13 10.53 13.43
CA ARG A 107 -39.45 11.59 14.21
C ARG A 107 -37.94 11.53 14.11
N SER A 108 -37.40 10.34 13.85
CA SER A 108 -35.98 10.12 13.64
C SER A 108 -35.74 9.25 12.41
N PHE A 109 -34.56 9.40 11.81
CA PHE A 109 -34.23 8.69 10.57
C PHE A 109 -34.21 7.16 10.79
N SER A 110 -33.67 6.72 11.93
CA SER A 110 -33.55 5.32 12.31
C SER A 110 -34.89 4.60 12.43
N GLU A 111 -35.98 5.32 12.75
CA GLU A 111 -37.33 4.74 12.79
C GLU A 111 -37.82 4.28 11.41
N MET A 112 -37.31 4.85 10.32
CA MET A 112 -37.67 4.43 8.96
C MET A 112 -36.89 3.21 8.46
N VAL A 113 -35.73 2.94 9.06
CA VAL A 113 -34.77 2.00 8.48
C VAL A 113 -35.33 0.58 8.50
N GLY A 114 -35.52 0.01 7.32
CA GLY A 114 -36.09 -1.34 7.14
C GLY A 114 -37.62 -1.40 7.20
N GLU A 115 -38.32 -0.26 7.26
CA GLU A 115 -39.79 -0.18 7.28
C GLU A 115 -40.38 -0.27 5.86
N THR A 116 -40.15 -1.41 5.19
CA THR A 116 -40.52 -1.65 3.77
C THR A 116 -42.02 -1.56 3.49
N GLN A 117 -42.87 -1.73 4.51
CA GLN A 117 -44.32 -1.68 4.35
C GLN A 117 -44.85 -0.28 4.04
N TRP A 118 -44.04 0.77 4.20
CA TRP A 118 -44.40 2.15 3.86
C TRP A 118 -44.18 2.49 2.38
N LEU A 119 -43.63 1.55 1.60
CA LEU A 119 -43.40 1.74 0.17
C LEU A 119 -44.66 1.36 -0.63
N ASP A 120 -45.26 2.34 -1.30
CA ASP A 120 -46.25 2.08 -2.35
C ASP A 120 -45.57 1.49 -3.59
N LYS A 121 -45.95 0.25 -3.91
CA LYS A 121 -45.39 -0.57 -4.98
C LYS A 121 -46.39 -0.85 -6.11
N ASP A 122 -47.63 -0.40 -5.97
CA ASP A 122 -48.74 -0.86 -6.82
C ASP A 122 -48.54 -0.43 -8.27
N LYS A 123 -48.12 0.82 -8.48
CA LYS A 123 -47.83 1.35 -9.83
C LYS A 123 -46.71 0.60 -10.54
N ALA A 124 -45.67 0.20 -9.80
CA ALA A 124 -44.53 -0.53 -10.36
C ALA A 124 -44.92 -1.96 -10.75
N ILE A 125 -45.71 -2.63 -9.91
CA ILE A 125 -46.19 -4.00 -10.14
C ILE A 125 -47.23 -4.04 -11.26
N ALA A 126 -48.14 -3.08 -11.32
CA ALA A 126 -49.19 -3.00 -12.34
C ALA A 126 -48.67 -2.61 -13.74
N HIS A 127 -47.41 -2.20 -13.85
CA HIS A 127 -46.83 -1.77 -15.12
C HIS A 127 -46.79 -2.94 -16.12
N TRP A 128 -47.21 -2.71 -17.36
CA TRP A 128 -47.36 -3.80 -18.34
C TRP A 128 -46.04 -4.54 -18.66
N LYS A 129 -44.90 -3.85 -18.59
CA LYS A 129 -43.55 -4.47 -18.74
C LYS A 129 -43.11 -5.28 -17.53
N ALA A 130 -43.78 -5.15 -16.39
CA ALA A 130 -43.48 -5.91 -15.18
C ALA A 130 -44.17 -7.28 -15.16
N LYS A 131 -45.00 -7.60 -16.17
CA LYS A 131 -45.61 -8.93 -16.31
C LYS A 131 -44.54 -10.02 -16.32
N GLY A 132 -44.62 -10.93 -15.35
CA GLY A 132 -43.67 -12.03 -15.17
C GLY A 132 -42.52 -11.75 -14.19
N LEU A 133 -42.46 -10.56 -13.59
CA LEU A 133 -41.50 -10.22 -12.53
C LEU A 133 -42.13 -10.37 -11.14
N GLU A 134 -41.36 -10.89 -10.18
CA GLU A 134 -41.75 -11.06 -8.77
C GLU A 134 -40.86 -10.16 -7.90
N PHE A 135 -41.47 -9.16 -7.24
CA PHE A 135 -40.74 -8.16 -6.45
C PHE A 135 -40.91 -8.33 -4.94
N GLY A 136 -41.74 -9.25 -4.48
CA GLY A 136 -42.05 -9.49 -3.07
C GLY A 136 -40.80 -9.78 -2.24
N ARG A 137 -39.81 -10.46 -2.81
CA ARG A 137 -38.51 -10.69 -2.16
C ARG A 137 -37.77 -9.41 -1.77
N ILE A 138 -37.89 -8.34 -2.56
CA ILE A 138 -37.23 -7.06 -2.26
C ILE A 138 -37.85 -6.39 -1.03
N PHE A 139 -39.16 -6.53 -0.87
CA PHE A 139 -39.93 -5.87 0.17
C PHE A 139 -40.17 -6.73 1.41
N HIS A 140 -39.73 -7.99 1.38
CA HIS A 140 -39.87 -8.90 2.50
C HIS A 140 -39.20 -8.34 3.76
N LYS A 141 -39.91 -8.37 4.88
CA LYS A 141 -39.40 -8.02 6.21
C LYS A 141 -39.26 -9.31 7.02
N PRO A 142 -38.04 -9.65 7.50
CA PRO A 142 -37.85 -10.87 8.29
C PRO A 142 -38.64 -10.82 9.59
N GLU A 143 -39.28 -11.92 9.94
CA GLU A 143 -39.93 -12.09 11.24
C GLU A 143 -38.87 -12.40 12.31
N VAL A 144 -38.63 -11.44 13.20
CA VAL A 144 -37.66 -11.57 14.30
C VAL A 144 -38.29 -11.15 15.63
N PRO A 145 -37.82 -11.68 16.77
CA PRO A 145 -38.30 -11.26 18.09
C PRO A 145 -38.18 -9.75 18.31
N LYS A 146 -39.08 -9.19 19.12
CA LYS A 146 -39.00 -7.80 19.57
C LYS A 146 -37.63 -7.55 20.24
N GLY A 147 -36.99 -6.44 19.89
CA GLY A 147 -35.68 -6.05 20.40
C GLY A 147 -34.49 -6.44 19.51
N VAL A 148 -34.70 -7.22 18.44
CA VAL A 148 -33.65 -7.38 17.41
C VAL A 148 -33.45 -6.07 16.67
N ALA A 149 -32.21 -5.60 16.64
CA ALA A 149 -31.85 -4.34 15.98
C ALA A 149 -32.14 -4.39 14.47
N GLN A 150 -32.73 -3.32 13.94
CA GLN A 150 -33.02 -3.15 12.50
C GLN A 150 -32.06 -2.17 11.81
N PHE A 151 -31.30 -1.39 12.57
CA PHE A 151 -30.34 -0.42 12.08
C PHE A 151 -29.06 -0.47 12.92
N ASN A 152 -28.02 0.29 12.54
CA ASN A 152 -26.77 0.28 13.28
C ASN A 152 -26.90 1.07 14.59
N CYS A 153 -26.86 0.39 15.72
CA CYS A 153 -26.99 0.98 17.05
C CYS A 153 -26.01 0.42 18.09
N GLU A 154 -25.13 -0.51 17.68
CA GLU A 154 -24.15 -1.17 18.54
C GLU A 154 -22.73 -0.90 18.04
N LYS A 155 -21.79 -0.87 18.98
CA LYS A 155 -20.35 -0.87 18.68
C LYS A 155 -19.80 -2.29 18.70
N GLN A 156 -18.82 -2.56 17.83
CA GLN A 156 -18.14 -3.85 17.79
C GLN A 156 -16.93 -3.85 18.74
N ASP A 157 -16.80 -4.91 19.56
CA ASP A 157 -15.56 -5.21 20.28
C ASP A 157 -14.64 -6.07 19.40
N HIS A 158 -13.46 -5.52 19.08
CA HIS A 158 -12.44 -6.18 18.25
C HIS A 158 -11.42 -6.99 19.07
N LYS A 159 -11.54 -7.02 20.41
CA LYS A 159 -10.66 -7.76 21.33
C LYS A 159 -9.17 -7.42 21.16
N LEU A 160 -8.86 -6.15 20.98
CA LEU A 160 -7.50 -5.65 20.70
C LEU A 160 -6.63 -5.48 21.95
N ASP A 161 -7.12 -5.85 23.13
CA ASP A 161 -6.37 -5.66 24.38
C ASP A 161 -5.29 -6.73 24.60
N GLY A 162 -5.48 -7.92 24.02
CA GLY A 162 -4.55 -9.05 24.15
C GLY A 162 -3.54 -9.21 23.00
N VAL A 163 -3.49 -8.27 22.04
CA VAL A 163 -2.60 -8.40 20.88
C VAL A 163 -1.15 -8.03 21.22
N LEU A 164 -0.20 -8.67 20.53
CA LEU A 164 1.25 -8.51 20.77
C LEU A 164 1.69 -7.04 20.71
N ASP A 165 1.12 -6.25 19.80
CA ASP A 165 1.46 -4.84 19.64
C ASP A 165 1.26 -4.00 20.90
N ARG A 166 0.36 -4.38 21.83
CA ARG A 166 0.25 -3.68 23.11
C ARG A 166 1.55 -3.74 23.91
N GLN A 167 2.24 -4.89 23.84
CA GLN A 167 3.55 -5.09 24.46
C GLN A 167 4.64 -4.34 23.68
N LEU A 168 4.61 -4.40 22.34
CA LEU A 168 5.57 -3.69 21.49
C LEU A 168 5.50 -2.17 21.69
N ILE A 169 4.29 -1.60 21.77
CA ILE A 169 4.07 -0.18 22.04
C ILE A 169 4.63 0.19 23.41
N LYS A 170 4.31 -0.59 24.45
CA LYS A 170 4.81 -0.35 25.80
C LYS A 170 6.34 -0.35 25.83
N ALA A 171 6.98 -1.31 25.17
CA ALA A 171 8.44 -1.40 25.08
C ALA A 171 9.05 -0.25 24.27
N ALA A 172 8.35 0.25 23.25
CA ALA A 172 8.81 1.34 22.39
C ALA A 172 8.69 2.74 23.03
N MET A 173 7.94 2.89 24.14
CA MET A 173 7.69 4.20 24.76
C MET A 173 8.95 5.04 25.02
N PRO A 174 10.11 4.49 25.47
CA PRO A 174 11.33 5.27 25.65
C PRO A 174 11.80 5.94 24.35
N ALA A 175 11.72 5.25 23.21
CA ALA A 175 12.04 5.82 21.90
C ALA A 175 11.02 6.88 21.46
N LEU A 176 9.74 6.62 21.73
CA LEU A 176 8.62 7.52 21.35
C LEU A 176 8.58 8.82 22.17
N GLU A 177 9.09 8.83 23.40
CA GLU A 177 9.04 10.00 24.29
C GLU A 177 10.37 10.74 24.42
N LYS A 178 11.47 10.00 24.62
CA LYS A 178 12.77 10.58 25.00
C LYS A 178 13.77 10.65 23.84
N LYS A 179 13.38 10.23 22.64
CA LYS A 179 14.24 10.15 21.44
C LYS A 179 15.54 9.39 21.71
N GLY A 180 15.42 8.11 22.00
CA GLY A 180 16.53 7.17 22.17
C GLY A 180 16.34 5.89 21.36
N THR A 181 17.31 4.99 21.42
CA THR A 181 17.24 3.67 20.78
C THR A 181 16.69 2.63 21.75
N VAL A 182 15.83 1.73 21.27
CA VAL A 182 15.28 0.61 22.04
C VAL A 182 15.56 -0.69 21.30
N LYS A 183 16.09 -1.68 22.02
CA LYS A 183 16.27 -3.04 21.50
C LYS A 183 15.69 -4.05 22.47
N GLU A 184 14.75 -4.86 22.01
CA GLU A 184 14.05 -5.84 22.86
C GLU A 184 13.75 -7.13 22.08
N THR A 185 13.53 -8.22 22.82
CA THR A 185 13.22 -9.54 22.25
C THR A 185 11.84 -10.02 22.69
N PHE A 186 11.06 -10.57 21.75
CA PHE A 186 9.72 -11.11 22.00
C PHE A 186 9.55 -12.52 21.44
N ALA A 187 8.64 -13.28 22.02
CA ALA A 187 8.14 -14.51 21.41
C ALA A 187 6.99 -14.17 20.44
N ILE A 188 6.93 -14.87 19.31
CA ILE A 188 5.84 -14.74 18.35
C ILE A 188 5.31 -16.11 17.91
N SER A 189 4.01 -16.18 17.65
CA SER A 189 3.32 -17.35 17.13
C SER A 189 2.41 -16.96 15.96
N ASN A 190 1.94 -17.96 15.20
CA ASN A 190 1.09 -17.75 14.04
C ASN A 190 -0.26 -17.06 14.38
N ARG A 191 -0.63 -17.01 15.67
CA ARG A 191 -1.81 -16.29 16.17
C ARG A 191 -1.60 -14.78 16.23
N ASN A 192 -0.35 -14.32 16.29
CA ASN A 192 0.03 -12.91 16.33
C ASN A 192 0.04 -12.35 14.90
N ARG A 193 -1.15 -11.98 14.41
CA ARG A 193 -1.35 -11.35 13.10
C ARG A 193 -1.04 -9.85 13.17
N THR A 194 -0.59 -9.27 12.06
CA THR A 194 -0.32 -7.81 11.93
C THR A 194 0.65 -7.27 12.98
N ALA A 195 1.57 -8.10 13.47
CA ALA A 195 2.52 -7.68 14.50
C ALA A 195 3.38 -6.50 14.00
N GLY A 196 3.42 -5.42 14.77
CA GLY A 196 4.10 -4.16 14.45
C GLY A 196 3.21 -3.08 13.83
N ALA A 197 2.01 -3.41 13.35
CA ALA A 197 1.15 -2.44 12.65
C ALA A 197 0.56 -1.36 13.57
N MET A 198 0.14 -1.70 14.79
CA MET A 198 -0.37 -0.68 15.73
C MET A 198 0.77 0.18 16.26
N LEU A 199 1.95 -0.40 16.50
CA LEU A 199 3.15 0.38 16.85
C LEU A 199 3.50 1.35 15.73
N SER A 200 3.48 0.90 14.48
CA SER A 200 3.68 1.77 13.33
C SER A 200 2.66 2.90 13.28
N GLY A 201 1.38 2.60 13.55
CA GLY A 201 0.33 3.61 13.66
C GLY A 201 0.58 4.64 14.76
N GLU A 202 1.18 4.25 15.89
CA GLU A 202 1.57 5.16 16.96
C GLU A 202 2.74 6.07 16.53
N ILE A 203 3.74 5.52 15.82
CA ILE A 203 4.84 6.31 15.24
C ILE A 203 4.28 7.31 14.24
N ALA A 204 3.44 6.87 13.31
CA ALA A 204 2.83 7.73 12.29
C ALA A 204 1.96 8.84 12.91
N ARG A 205 1.19 8.52 13.97
CA ARG A 205 0.37 9.52 14.69
C ARG A 205 1.22 10.63 15.32
N ARG A 206 2.41 10.30 15.83
CA ARG A 206 3.29 11.25 16.52
C ARG A 206 4.24 12.00 15.60
N PHE A 207 4.78 11.32 14.59
CA PHE A 207 5.91 11.81 13.77
C PHE A 207 5.57 11.92 12.28
N GLY A 208 4.35 11.53 11.87
CA GLY A 208 3.95 11.49 10.47
C GLY A 208 4.80 10.51 9.66
N HIS A 209 4.89 10.75 8.35
CA HIS A 209 5.63 9.89 7.43
C HIS A 209 7.15 9.88 7.67
N ALA A 210 7.71 10.97 8.20
CA ALA A 210 9.14 11.06 8.50
C ALA A 210 9.59 10.02 9.55
N GLY A 211 8.65 9.56 10.40
CA GLY A 211 8.90 8.52 11.39
C GLY A 211 10.01 8.89 12.38
N LEU A 212 10.76 7.87 12.81
CA LEU A 212 11.92 8.01 13.68
C LEU A 212 13.22 7.86 12.87
N PRO A 213 14.37 8.31 13.39
CA PRO A 213 15.66 7.96 12.82
C PRO A 213 15.83 6.44 12.66
N ASP A 214 16.58 6.02 11.65
CA ASP A 214 16.84 4.59 11.39
C ASP A 214 17.35 3.85 12.64
N ASP A 215 16.85 2.62 12.81
CA ASP A 215 17.17 1.73 13.93
C ASP A 215 16.91 2.33 15.34
N SER A 216 16.02 3.33 15.45
CA SER A 216 15.53 3.82 16.74
C SER A 216 14.82 2.74 17.54
N ILE A 217 14.09 1.84 16.89
CA ILE A 217 13.45 0.70 17.54
C ILE A 217 13.85 -0.56 16.78
N TRP A 218 14.48 -1.51 17.48
CA TRP A 218 14.84 -2.81 16.94
C TRP A 218 14.22 -3.91 17.78
N PHE A 219 13.23 -4.61 17.25
CA PHE A 219 12.62 -5.74 17.94
C PHE A 219 12.96 -7.04 17.27
N THR A 220 13.58 -7.94 18.03
CA THR A 220 13.83 -9.31 17.60
C THR A 220 12.66 -10.19 18.04
N LEU A 221 12.08 -10.95 17.13
CA LEU A 221 10.95 -11.84 17.40
C LEU A 221 11.35 -13.28 17.10
N ASN A 222 11.10 -14.20 18.03
CA ASN A 222 11.44 -15.61 17.88
C ASN A 222 10.18 -16.47 17.71
N GLY A 223 10.10 -17.25 16.64
CA GLY A 223 9.00 -18.16 16.35
C GLY A 223 8.39 -17.94 14.96
N THR A 224 7.14 -18.36 14.78
CA THR A 224 6.44 -18.26 13.49
C THR A 224 5.50 -17.06 13.50
N ALA A 225 5.71 -16.07 12.63
CA ALA A 225 4.83 -14.91 12.57
C ALA A 225 3.51 -15.21 11.84
N GLY A 226 2.42 -14.65 12.34
CA GLY A 226 1.11 -14.73 11.68
C GLY A 226 1.04 -13.87 10.41
N GLN A 227 -0.13 -13.89 9.79
CA GLN A 227 -0.46 -13.12 8.60
C GLN A 227 -0.15 -11.62 8.77
N SER A 228 0.36 -10.97 7.72
CA SER A 228 0.62 -9.53 7.66
C SER A 228 1.68 -9.02 8.67
N PHE A 229 2.70 -9.83 8.97
CA PHE A 229 3.82 -9.41 9.81
C PHE A 229 4.50 -8.14 9.26
N GLY A 230 4.64 -7.11 10.10
CA GLY A 230 5.23 -5.83 9.70
C GLY A 230 4.41 -5.05 8.66
N ALA A 231 3.08 -5.23 8.61
CA ALA A 231 2.23 -4.41 7.75
C ALA A 231 2.33 -2.91 8.10
N TRP A 232 2.49 -2.08 7.08
CA TRP A 232 2.67 -0.63 7.17
C TRP A 232 3.80 -0.16 8.08
N LEU A 233 4.87 -0.95 8.24
CA LEU A 233 5.98 -0.63 9.15
C LEU A 233 6.60 0.73 8.82
N ALA A 234 6.63 1.65 9.80
CA ALA A 234 7.11 3.02 9.66
C ALA A 234 8.64 3.14 9.76
N HIS A 235 9.18 4.24 9.23
CA HIS A 235 10.58 4.63 9.37
C HIS A 235 11.07 4.61 10.83
N GLY A 236 12.27 4.08 11.02
CA GLY A 236 12.94 3.93 12.32
C GLY A 236 12.55 2.70 13.13
N LEU A 237 11.65 1.85 12.62
CA LEU A 237 11.29 0.55 13.20
C LEU A 237 11.87 -0.61 12.39
N THR A 238 12.68 -1.44 13.05
CA THR A 238 13.26 -2.67 12.51
C THR A 238 12.68 -3.89 13.23
N LEU A 239 12.12 -4.83 12.47
CA LEU A 239 11.66 -6.12 12.97
C LEU A 239 12.57 -7.24 12.45
N ASP A 240 13.29 -7.90 13.35
CA ASP A 240 14.16 -9.06 13.07
C ASP A 240 13.49 -10.36 13.52
N LEU A 241 12.89 -11.09 12.59
CA LEU A 241 12.23 -12.36 12.84
C LEU A 241 13.22 -13.52 12.69
N VAL A 242 13.46 -14.21 13.80
CA VAL A 242 14.19 -15.48 13.86
C VAL A 242 13.19 -16.62 13.83
N GLY A 243 12.95 -17.16 12.65
CA GLY A 243 11.91 -18.14 12.35
C GLY A 243 11.38 -17.96 10.93
N GLU A 244 10.06 -18.01 10.78
CA GLU A 244 9.37 -17.97 9.48
C GLU A 244 8.08 -17.16 9.60
N ALA A 245 7.53 -16.69 8.49
CA ALA A 245 6.30 -15.90 8.47
C ALA A 245 5.29 -16.39 7.43
N ASN A 246 4.01 -16.20 7.73
CA ASN A 246 2.91 -16.48 6.80
C ASN A 246 2.80 -15.39 5.70
N ASP A 247 1.66 -15.30 5.02
CA ASP A 247 1.47 -14.36 3.90
C ASP A 247 1.47 -12.89 4.33
N TYR A 248 1.63 -12.01 3.33
CA TYR A 248 1.51 -10.55 3.45
C TYR A 248 2.58 -9.87 4.31
N VAL A 249 3.75 -10.49 4.49
CA VAL A 249 4.89 -9.84 5.17
C VAL A 249 5.18 -8.50 4.52
N GLY A 250 5.28 -7.43 5.31
CA GLY A 250 5.55 -6.09 4.80
C GLY A 250 4.45 -5.53 3.88
N LYS A 251 3.19 -5.99 4.00
CA LYS A 251 2.06 -5.40 3.26
C LYS A 251 2.02 -3.88 3.49
N GLY A 252 2.06 -3.11 2.41
CA GLY A 252 2.07 -1.65 2.45
C GLY A 252 3.26 -1.06 3.23
N LEU A 253 4.44 -1.70 3.20
CA LEU A 253 5.64 -1.21 3.90
C LEU A 253 5.85 0.29 3.66
N SER A 254 6.15 1.02 4.74
CA SER A 254 6.14 2.49 4.80
C SER A 254 7.41 3.04 5.45
N GLY A 255 8.55 2.42 5.13
CA GLY A 255 9.87 2.92 5.52
C GLY A 255 10.61 2.11 6.58
N GLY A 256 9.93 1.19 7.27
CA GLY A 256 10.58 0.30 8.24
C GLY A 256 11.44 -0.78 7.58
N ARG A 257 12.17 -1.52 8.41
CA ARG A 257 12.99 -2.66 7.98
C ARG A 257 12.45 -3.98 8.51
N ILE A 258 12.33 -4.98 7.64
CA ILE A 258 11.95 -6.34 8.03
C ILE A 258 13.06 -7.32 7.65
N ILE A 259 13.50 -8.11 8.62
CA ILE A 259 14.49 -9.17 8.43
C ILE A 259 13.81 -10.48 8.82
N VAL A 260 13.92 -11.51 7.97
CA VAL A 260 13.44 -12.86 8.30
C VAL A 260 14.55 -13.86 7.99
N ARG A 261 14.92 -14.66 9.00
CA ARG A 261 15.96 -15.67 8.91
C ARG A 261 15.59 -16.89 9.75
N PRO A 262 15.92 -18.12 9.31
CA PRO A 262 15.61 -19.31 10.08
C PRO A 262 16.39 -19.34 11.40
N VAL A 263 15.88 -20.13 12.34
CA VAL A 263 16.61 -20.47 13.56
C VAL A 263 17.85 -21.27 13.17
N ALA A 264 19.01 -20.92 13.72
CA ALA A 264 20.29 -21.54 13.36
C ALA A 264 20.34 -23.07 13.58
N THR A 265 19.55 -23.58 14.52
CA THR A 265 19.44 -25.02 14.84
C THR A 265 18.31 -25.72 14.08
N SER A 266 17.58 -25.03 13.19
CA SER A 266 16.50 -25.64 12.41
C SER A 266 17.05 -26.46 11.25
N GLY A 267 16.28 -27.45 10.78
CA GLY A 267 16.57 -28.20 9.56
C GLY A 267 16.20 -27.45 8.27
N ILE A 268 15.77 -26.18 8.37
CA ILE A 268 15.39 -25.36 7.23
C ILE A 268 16.64 -25.08 6.39
N LYS A 269 16.54 -25.40 5.11
CA LYS A 269 17.54 -25.02 4.12
C LYS A 269 17.05 -23.78 3.37
N PRO A 270 17.63 -22.58 3.60
CA PRO A 270 17.14 -21.33 3.03
C PRO A 270 16.84 -21.39 1.53
N GLY A 271 17.79 -21.88 0.72
CA GLY A 271 17.64 -21.95 -0.74
C GLY A 271 16.65 -23.00 -1.27
N GLU A 272 16.05 -23.81 -0.40
CA GLU A 272 15.08 -24.87 -0.78
C GLU A 272 13.71 -24.69 -0.07
N SER A 273 13.62 -23.77 0.90
CA SER A 273 12.48 -23.69 1.82
C SER A 273 11.80 -22.32 1.77
N ILE A 274 10.47 -22.33 1.79
CA ILE A 274 9.69 -21.10 1.93
C ILE A 274 9.85 -20.56 3.36
N ILE A 275 10.30 -19.30 3.48
CA ILE A 275 10.49 -18.63 4.78
C ILE A 275 9.46 -17.51 5.01
N VAL A 276 8.90 -16.97 3.92
CA VAL A 276 7.80 -16.00 3.94
C VAL A 276 6.74 -16.44 2.92
N GLY A 277 5.46 -16.28 3.27
CA GLY A 277 4.34 -16.73 2.43
C GLY A 277 4.12 -15.92 1.15
N ASN A 278 2.87 -15.83 0.73
CA ASN A 278 2.46 -15.19 -0.52
C ASN A 278 2.26 -13.67 -0.37
N THR A 279 2.24 -12.96 -1.50
CA THR A 279 1.81 -11.54 -1.58
C THR A 279 2.59 -10.63 -0.61
N VAL A 280 3.86 -10.96 -0.41
CA VAL A 280 4.82 -10.20 0.38
C VAL A 280 5.06 -8.86 -0.29
N LEU A 281 5.18 -7.79 0.51
CA LEU A 281 5.36 -6.40 0.04
C LEU A 281 4.21 -5.86 -0.82
N TYR A 282 2.99 -6.38 -0.65
CA TYR A 282 1.84 -5.92 -1.41
C TYR A 282 1.64 -4.41 -1.30
N GLY A 283 1.82 -3.70 -2.43
CA GLY A 283 1.62 -2.25 -2.49
C GLY A 283 2.65 -1.42 -1.73
N ALA A 284 3.83 -1.96 -1.40
CA ALA A 284 4.81 -1.27 -0.57
C ALA A 284 5.32 0.04 -1.19
N ILE A 285 5.53 1.10 -0.41
CA ILE A 285 5.87 2.46 -0.91
C ILE A 285 7.16 3.06 -0.31
N SER A 286 7.81 2.42 0.66
CA SER A 286 9.24 2.61 1.00
C SER A 286 9.67 1.56 2.03
N GLY A 287 10.97 1.44 2.29
CA GLY A 287 11.53 0.56 3.34
C GLY A 287 12.30 -0.63 2.78
N GLU A 288 12.86 -1.44 3.68
CA GLU A 288 13.81 -2.50 3.32
C GLU A 288 13.39 -3.88 3.86
N CYS A 289 13.57 -4.90 3.03
CA CYS A 289 13.30 -6.29 3.41
C CYS A 289 14.46 -7.23 3.06
N TYR A 290 14.82 -8.10 4.01
CA TYR A 290 15.87 -9.10 3.82
C TYR A 290 15.39 -10.48 4.28
N PHE A 291 15.21 -11.41 3.34
CA PHE A 291 14.60 -12.71 3.58
C PHE A 291 15.56 -13.85 3.23
N ARG A 292 16.12 -14.51 4.24
CA ARG A 292 16.99 -15.68 4.07
C ARG A 292 16.16 -16.93 3.85
N GLY A 293 15.64 -17.03 2.63
CA GLY A 293 14.88 -18.18 2.13
C GLY A 293 14.01 -17.80 0.95
N ILE A 294 13.14 -18.72 0.53
CA ILE A 294 12.23 -18.54 -0.60
C ILE A 294 10.97 -17.78 -0.14
N ALA A 295 10.51 -16.82 -0.94
CA ALA A 295 9.18 -16.25 -0.81
C ALA A 295 8.14 -17.06 -1.61
N GLY A 296 6.89 -17.05 -1.16
CA GLY A 296 5.78 -17.65 -1.90
C GLY A 296 5.45 -16.93 -3.21
N GLU A 297 4.23 -17.12 -3.68
CA GLU A 297 3.71 -16.51 -4.91
C GLU A 297 3.48 -15.01 -4.74
N ARG A 298 3.49 -14.28 -5.86
CA ARG A 298 3.22 -12.84 -5.91
C ARG A 298 4.12 -12.01 -4.99
N PHE A 299 5.38 -12.42 -4.86
CA PHE A 299 6.38 -11.64 -4.14
C PHE A 299 6.53 -10.24 -4.77
N ALA A 300 6.53 -9.19 -3.95
CA ALA A 300 6.63 -7.80 -4.39
C ALA A 300 5.53 -7.35 -5.37
N VAL A 301 4.34 -7.96 -5.29
CA VAL A 301 3.19 -7.56 -6.12
C VAL A 301 2.79 -6.12 -5.82
N ARG A 302 2.68 -5.31 -6.86
CA ARG A 302 2.43 -3.86 -6.76
C ARG A 302 3.44 -3.10 -5.89
N ASN A 303 4.67 -3.58 -5.73
CA ASN A 303 5.71 -2.79 -5.08
C ASN A 303 5.89 -1.46 -5.83
N SER A 304 5.89 -0.35 -5.10
CA SER A 304 5.94 1.02 -5.60
C SER A 304 7.14 1.81 -5.05
N GLY A 305 7.99 1.21 -4.22
CA GLY A 305 9.13 1.93 -3.64
C GLY A 305 9.98 1.18 -2.62
N ALA A 306 9.63 -0.05 -2.21
CA ALA A 306 10.43 -0.80 -1.26
C ALA A 306 11.62 -1.51 -1.92
N ILE A 307 12.66 -1.72 -1.12
CA ILE A 307 13.84 -2.51 -1.46
C ILE A 307 13.72 -3.89 -0.82
N ALA A 308 13.98 -4.95 -1.58
CA ALA A 308 13.92 -6.31 -1.06
C ALA A 308 15.05 -7.20 -1.60
N VAL A 309 15.61 -8.05 -0.74
CA VAL A 309 16.53 -9.13 -1.14
C VAL A 309 16.02 -10.46 -0.60
N VAL A 310 15.81 -11.43 -1.49
CA VAL A 310 15.25 -12.76 -1.21
C VAL A 310 16.05 -13.86 -1.89
N GLU A 311 16.08 -15.08 -1.32
CA GLU A 311 16.83 -16.22 -1.87
C GLU A 311 16.03 -17.07 -2.86
N GLY A 312 14.83 -16.64 -3.23
CA GLY A 312 14.00 -17.24 -4.27
C GLY A 312 12.56 -16.76 -4.17
N THR A 313 11.76 -17.00 -5.19
CA THR A 313 10.33 -16.63 -5.20
C THR A 313 9.50 -17.63 -6.00
N GLY A 314 8.24 -17.80 -5.61
CA GLY A 314 7.24 -18.51 -6.40
C GLY A 314 6.80 -17.76 -7.66
N ASP A 315 5.67 -18.21 -8.24
CA ASP A 315 5.09 -17.62 -9.46
C ASP A 315 4.68 -16.16 -9.24
N HIS A 316 4.65 -15.37 -10.32
CA HIS A 316 4.18 -13.98 -10.35
C HIS A 316 5.02 -13.00 -9.51
N GLY A 317 6.32 -13.26 -9.33
CA GLY A 317 7.24 -12.30 -8.71
C GLY A 317 7.25 -10.95 -9.44
N CYS A 318 7.24 -9.85 -8.70
CA CYS A 318 7.20 -8.47 -9.19
C CYS A 318 6.00 -8.12 -10.09
N GLU A 319 4.90 -8.86 -9.99
CA GLU A 319 3.66 -8.58 -10.73
C GLU A 319 3.15 -7.16 -10.42
N TYR A 320 2.83 -6.36 -11.45
CA TYR A 320 2.36 -4.98 -11.32
C TYR A 320 3.27 -4.03 -10.52
N MET A 321 4.56 -4.33 -10.39
CA MET A 321 5.52 -3.44 -9.72
C MET A 321 5.69 -2.12 -10.51
N THR A 322 5.69 -1.01 -9.78
CA THR A 322 5.71 0.37 -10.29
C THR A 322 6.89 1.20 -9.78
N GLY A 323 7.66 0.66 -8.83
CA GLY A 323 8.83 1.32 -8.23
C GLY A 323 9.54 0.41 -7.22
N GLY A 324 10.70 0.85 -6.73
CA GLY A 324 11.53 0.09 -5.80
C GLY A 324 12.55 -0.82 -6.48
N ILE A 325 13.28 -1.60 -5.68
CA ILE A 325 14.34 -2.50 -6.14
C ILE A 325 14.16 -3.89 -5.52
N VAL A 326 14.13 -4.92 -6.35
CA VAL A 326 14.04 -6.32 -5.91
C VAL A 326 15.27 -7.10 -6.34
N VAL A 327 15.90 -7.82 -5.42
CA VAL A 327 17.02 -8.73 -5.71
C VAL A 327 16.61 -10.15 -5.35
N VAL A 328 16.69 -11.06 -6.32
CA VAL A 328 16.45 -12.49 -6.13
C VAL A 328 17.76 -13.24 -6.35
N ILE A 329 18.32 -13.83 -5.30
CA ILE A 329 19.59 -14.57 -5.33
C ILE A 329 19.41 -16.10 -5.39
N GLY A 330 18.31 -16.55 -6.00
CA GLY A 330 17.98 -17.96 -6.22
C GLY A 330 16.82 -18.16 -7.19
N PRO A 331 16.11 -19.30 -7.15
CA PRO A 331 15.14 -19.66 -8.19
C PRO A 331 13.89 -18.76 -8.18
N THR A 332 13.30 -18.59 -9.37
CA THR A 332 12.04 -17.84 -9.57
C THR A 332 10.92 -18.74 -10.12
N GLY A 333 9.67 -18.39 -9.84
CA GLY A 333 8.53 -19.01 -10.51
C GLY A 333 8.22 -18.39 -11.88
N ARG A 334 7.13 -18.83 -12.49
CA ARG A 334 6.65 -18.39 -13.80
C ARG A 334 6.02 -17.00 -13.77
N ASN A 335 5.88 -16.40 -14.95
CA ASN A 335 5.20 -15.13 -15.19
C ASN A 335 5.76 -13.98 -14.32
N PHE A 336 7.07 -14.00 -14.08
CA PHE A 336 7.79 -12.95 -13.37
C PHE A 336 7.67 -11.62 -14.13
N ALA A 337 7.52 -10.50 -13.42
CA ALA A 337 7.40 -9.14 -13.94
C ALA A 337 6.17 -8.86 -14.83
N ALA A 338 5.12 -9.69 -14.77
CA ALA A 338 3.88 -9.44 -15.49
C ALA A 338 3.24 -8.11 -15.08
N GLY A 339 3.01 -7.22 -16.04
CA GLY A 339 2.44 -5.89 -15.79
C GLY A 339 3.37 -4.94 -15.01
N MET A 340 4.65 -5.28 -14.85
CA MET A 340 5.65 -4.40 -14.22
C MET A 340 5.89 -3.17 -15.10
N SER A 341 5.61 -1.99 -14.56
CA SER A 341 5.67 -0.70 -15.27
C SER A 341 6.65 0.30 -14.67
N GLY A 342 7.27 0.00 -13.52
CA GLY A 342 8.39 0.77 -12.98
C GLY A 342 9.22 0.01 -11.94
N GLY A 343 10.39 0.56 -11.59
CA GLY A 343 11.37 -0.06 -10.71
C GLY A 343 12.36 -1.00 -11.43
N ILE A 344 13.21 -1.68 -10.65
CA ILE A 344 14.21 -2.64 -11.16
C ILE A 344 14.13 -3.94 -10.37
N ALA A 345 14.29 -5.07 -11.06
CA ALA A 345 14.63 -6.33 -10.41
C ALA A 345 15.97 -6.89 -10.91
N TYR A 346 16.76 -7.47 -10.02
CA TYR A 346 17.95 -8.24 -10.36
C TYR A 346 17.72 -9.70 -9.99
N VAL A 347 17.81 -10.59 -10.97
CA VAL A 347 17.56 -12.02 -10.78
C VAL A 347 18.83 -12.80 -11.10
N LEU A 348 19.29 -13.61 -10.14
CA LEU A 348 20.39 -14.54 -10.36
C LEU A 348 19.91 -15.75 -11.17
N ASP A 349 20.34 -15.85 -12.42
CA ASP A 349 19.99 -16.93 -13.36
C ASP A 349 21.14 -17.94 -13.51
N GLU A 350 21.27 -18.86 -12.55
CA GLU A 350 22.32 -19.90 -12.58
C GLU A 350 22.07 -20.96 -13.66
N SER A 351 20.80 -21.20 -14.03
CA SER A 351 20.39 -22.21 -15.02
C SER A 351 20.35 -21.68 -16.46
N GLY A 352 20.37 -20.36 -16.66
CA GLY A 352 20.29 -19.74 -17.98
C GLY A 352 18.89 -19.85 -18.63
N ASP A 353 17.85 -20.09 -17.83
CA ASP A 353 16.48 -20.32 -18.31
C ASP A 353 15.46 -19.33 -17.74
N PHE A 354 15.91 -18.29 -17.04
CA PHE A 354 15.02 -17.29 -16.44
C PHE A 354 14.13 -16.59 -17.48
N GLU A 355 14.62 -16.39 -18.70
CA GLU A 355 13.85 -15.77 -19.79
C GLU A 355 12.51 -16.51 -20.06
N LYS A 356 12.50 -17.84 -19.94
CA LYS A 356 11.27 -18.66 -20.12
C LYS A 356 10.23 -18.43 -19.03
N ARG A 357 10.65 -17.91 -17.88
CA ARG A 357 9.83 -17.66 -16.70
C ARG A 357 9.45 -16.18 -16.58
N CYS A 358 10.08 -15.29 -17.34
CA CYS A 358 9.82 -13.86 -17.33
C CYS A 358 8.75 -13.48 -18.37
N ASN A 359 7.81 -12.61 -17.99
CA ASN A 359 6.85 -12.04 -18.92
C ASN A 359 7.43 -10.78 -19.57
N LEU A 360 7.83 -10.89 -20.84
CA LEU A 360 8.50 -9.83 -21.58
C LEU A 360 7.56 -8.82 -22.26
N ALA A 361 6.26 -8.81 -21.93
CA ALA A 361 5.30 -7.93 -22.59
C ALA A 361 5.58 -6.43 -22.34
N MET A 362 6.20 -6.08 -21.21
CA MET A 362 6.48 -4.69 -20.81
C MET A 362 7.93 -4.45 -20.37
N VAL A 363 8.73 -5.51 -20.22
CA VAL A 363 10.08 -5.45 -19.64
C VAL A 363 11.10 -6.09 -20.56
N ASP A 364 12.34 -5.60 -20.48
CA ASP A 364 13.51 -6.24 -21.11
C ASP A 364 14.39 -6.89 -20.05
N LEU A 365 15.19 -7.86 -20.50
CA LEU A 365 16.26 -8.49 -19.73
C LEU A 365 17.62 -7.98 -20.23
N GLU A 366 18.38 -7.35 -19.34
CA GLU A 366 19.72 -6.84 -19.62
C GLU A 366 20.77 -7.54 -18.74
N PRO A 367 22.00 -7.78 -19.22
CA PRO A 367 23.08 -8.20 -18.34
C PRO A 367 23.48 -7.06 -17.40
N VAL A 368 24.03 -7.39 -16.23
CA VAL A 368 24.67 -6.39 -15.36
C VAL A 368 26.09 -6.13 -15.88
N PRO A 369 26.38 -4.93 -16.42
CA PRO A 369 27.69 -4.63 -16.99
C PRO A 369 28.77 -4.59 -15.90
N ALA A 370 30.02 -4.87 -16.29
CA ALA A 370 31.18 -4.61 -15.46
C ALA A 370 31.46 -3.10 -15.46
N GLU A 371 31.47 -2.48 -14.29
CA GLU A 371 31.84 -1.08 -14.13
C GLU A 371 33.37 -0.98 -13.98
N GLU A 372 34.10 -0.91 -15.10
CA GLU A 372 35.55 -0.66 -15.09
C GLU A 372 35.86 0.72 -14.46
N LYS A 373 36.42 0.72 -13.23
CA LYS A 373 37.21 1.81 -12.62
C LYS A 373 36.55 3.19 -12.47
N VAL A 374 35.35 3.30 -11.89
CA VAL A 374 34.86 4.62 -11.39
C VAL A 374 35.65 5.12 -10.16
N MET A 375 36.51 4.29 -9.55
CA MET A 375 37.35 4.71 -8.41
C MET A 375 38.50 5.67 -8.74
N ARG A 376 38.89 5.89 -10.01
CA ARG A 376 40.02 6.79 -10.32
C ARG A 376 39.66 8.28 -10.40
N SER A 377 38.38 8.66 -10.49
CA SER A 377 37.99 10.08 -10.63
C SER A 377 37.68 10.78 -9.30
N ARG A 378 37.47 10.04 -8.20
CA ARG A 378 37.24 10.63 -6.85
C ARG A 378 38.47 10.65 -5.94
N ALA A 379 39.55 9.96 -6.29
CA ALA A 379 40.78 9.96 -5.50
C ALA A 379 41.59 11.29 -5.55
N HIS A 380 41.19 12.26 -6.39
CA HIS A 380 41.86 13.56 -6.50
C HIS A 380 41.15 14.73 -5.81
N GLN A 381 40.08 14.50 -5.06
CA GLN A 381 39.43 15.55 -4.26
C GLN A 381 39.34 15.16 -2.78
N GLY A 382 40.38 15.54 -2.03
CA GLY A 382 40.28 15.89 -0.61
C GLY A 382 40.13 14.74 0.39
N ALA A 383 41.12 14.61 1.27
CA ALA A 383 41.09 13.77 2.45
C ALA A 383 39.91 14.14 3.38
N ASP A 384 39.04 13.14 3.64
CA ASP A 384 38.29 12.93 4.89
C ASP A 384 37.76 11.49 4.86
N LEU A 385 38.65 10.55 5.21
CA LEU A 385 38.36 9.13 5.40
C LEU A 385 37.62 8.93 6.73
N GLU A 386 36.32 9.22 6.78
CA GLU A 386 35.43 8.69 7.86
C GLU A 386 33.91 8.86 7.65
N SER A 387 33.43 9.06 6.41
CA SER A 387 32.00 8.93 6.09
C SER A 387 31.79 7.83 5.05
N HIS A 388 31.05 6.78 5.44
CA HIS A 388 30.65 5.68 4.58
C HIS A 388 30.17 6.18 3.21
N GLY A 389 30.80 5.70 2.14
CA GLY A 389 30.44 6.02 0.77
C GLY A 389 29.06 5.46 0.43
N LEU A 390 28.02 6.25 0.69
CA LEU A 390 26.65 5.96 0.28
C LEU A 390 26.59 6.07 -1.24
N VAL A 391 26.59 4.92 -1.92
CA VAL A 391 26.04 4.84 -3.28
C VAL A 391 24.58 5.22 -3.14
N ASP A 392 24.12 6.18 -3.92
CA ASP A 392 22.70 6.50 -3.98
C ASP A 392 21.96 5.32 -4.62
N ILE A 393 21.39 4.47 -3.78
CA ILE A 393 20.75 3.22 -4.19
C ILE A 393 19.56 3.52 -5.11
N GLU A 394 18.89 4.66 -4.92
CA GLU A 394 17.66 5.03 -5.64
C GLU A 394 17.87 6.18 -6.66
N GLY A 395 18.96 6.93 -6.56
CA GLY A 395 19.18 8.16 -7.33
C GLY A 395 19.31 7.99 -8.84
N ASP A 396 20.07 7.00 -9.31
CA ASP A 396 20.20 6.70 -10.75
C ASP A 396 19.91 5.25 -11.07
N MET A 397 18.66 4.98 -11.45
CA MET A 397 18.15 3.65 -11.80
C MET A 397 18.64 3.15 -13.18
N THR A 398 19.37 3.98 -13.93
CA THR A 398 19.90 3.63 -15.26
C THR A 398 21.36 3.24 -15.25
N THR A 399 22.13 3.68 -14.25
CA THR A 399 23.55 3.33 -14.09
C THR A 399 23.83 2.71 -12.70
N HIS A 400 25.10 2.40 -12.43
CA HIS A 400 25.57 1.89 -11.14
C HIS A 400 24.93 0.57 -10.68
N ASP A 401 24.48 -0.25 -11.64
CA ASP A 401 23.83 -1.53 -11.39
C ASP A 401 24.72 -2.49 -10.59
N GLU A 402 26.03 -2.54 -10.91
CA GLU A 402 26.96 -3.44 -10.24
C GLU A 402 27.15 -3.05 -8.78
N LEU A 403 27.40 -1.76 -8.52
CA LEU A 403 27.61 -1.22 -7.18
C LEU A 403 26.35 -1.36 -6.32
N ARG A 404 25.18 -1.01 -6.88
CA ARG A 404 23.88 -1.15 -6.20
C ARG A 404 23.63 -2.60 -5.81
N LEU A 405 23.73 -3.51 -6.77
CA LEU A 405 23.44 -4.93 -6.54
C LEU A 405 24.38 -5.50 -5.48
N LYS A 406 25.68 -5.19 -5.56
CA LYS A 406 26.67 -5.62 -4.57
C LYS A 406 26.34 -5.11 -3.17
N GLN A 407 26.00 -3.82 -3.02
CA GLN A 407 25.62 -3.23 -1.73
C GLN A 407 24.36 -3.89 -1.14
N LEU A 408 23.36 -4.19 -1.97
CA LEU A 408 22.12 -4.84 -1.51
C LEU A 408 22.39 -6.27 -1.02
N ILE A 409 23.26 -7.02 -1.69
CA ILE A 409 23.66 -8.37 -1.28
C ILE A 409 24.54 -8.31 -0.02
N GLU A 410 25.39 -7.30 0.14
CA GLU A 410 26.15 -7.04 1.37
C GLU A 410 25.23 -6.75 2.56
N ASN A 411 24.21 -5.91 2.37
CA ASN A 411 23.20 -5.64 3.38
C ASN A 411 22.43 -6.91 3.74
N HIS A 412 22.04 -7.70 2.74
CA HIS A 412 21.39 -8.99 2.97
C HIS A 412 22.27 -9.91 3.81
N ARG A 413 23.56 -10.09 3.46
CA ARG A 413 24.52 -10.86 4.27
C ARG A 413 24.62 -10.32 5.69
N ARG A 414 24.73 -9.00 5.85
CA ARG A 414 24.87 -8.32 7.15
C ARG A 414 23.67 -8.59 8.06
N TYR A 415 22.46 -8.50 7.53
CA TYR A 415 21.23 -8.62 8.32
C TYR A 415 20.79 -10.07 8.53
N THR A 416 21.01 -10.97 7.57
CA THR A 416 20.49 -12.34 7.63
C THR A 416 21.54 -13.41 7.95
N GLY A 417 22.83 -13.08 7.82
CA GLY A 417 23.91 -14.05 7.87
C GLY A 417 23.87 -15.08 6.73
N SER A 418 23.26 -14.73 5.59
CA SER A 418 23.12 -15.63 4.44
C SER A 418 24.45 -16.14 3.89
N ASP A 419 24.59 -17.46 3.84
CA ASP A 419 25.74 -18.14 3.23
C ASP A 419 25.72 -18.00 1.70
N LYS A 420 24.54 -17.99 1.06
CA LYS A 420 24.41 -17.76 -0.38
C LYS A 420 24.91 -16.37 -0.76
N ALA A 421 24.49 -15.34 -0.02
CA ALA A 421 25.00 -13.97 -0.23
C ALA A 421 26.51 -13.88 0.01
N LYS A 422 27.03 -14.56 1.04
CA LYS A 422 28.47 -14.65 1.29
C LYS A 422 29.22 -15.28 0.11
N SER A 423 28.74 -16.39 -0.43
CA SER A 423 29.34 -17.08 -1.58
C SER A 423 29.32 -16.20 -2.85
N ILE A 424 28.20 -15.52 -3.11
CA ILE A 424 28.09 -14.58 -4.24
C ILE A 424 29.11 -13.45 -4.13
N LEU A 425 29.26 -12.86 -2.93
CA LEU A 425 30.20 -11.77 -2.70
C LEU A 425 31.67 -12.21 -2.81
N ASN A 426 31.99 -13.43 -2.37
CA ASN A 426 33.34 -13.98 -2.47
C ASN A 426 33.76 -14.32 -3.90
N SER A 427 32.79 -14.74 -4.74
CA SER A 427 33.00 -15.12 -6.14
C SER A 427 32.31 -14.14 -7.09
N TRP A 428 32.38 -12.84 -6.80
CA TRP A 428 31.58 -11.83 -7.49
C TRP A 428 31.75 -11.82 -9.02
N GLU A 429 32.98 -11.96 -9.52
CA GLU A 429 33.25 -11.97 -10.96
C GLU A 429 32.61 -13.17 -11.68
N ASP A 430 32.39 -14.29 -10.97
CA ASP A 430 31.73 -15.48 -11.52
C ASP A 430 30.19 -15.35 -11.48
N PHE A 431 29.67 -14.62 -10.49
CA PHE A 431 28.23 -14.47 -10.27
C PHE A 431 27.64 -13.27 -11.00
N ARG A 432 28.35 -12.14 -11.11
CA ARG A 432 27.86 -10.92 -11.78
C ARG A 432 27.30 -11.20 -13.19
N PRO A 433 27.99 -11.94 -14.08
CA PRO A 433 27.49 -12.19 -15.44
C PRO A 433 26.20 -13.01 -15.48
N LYS A 434 25.85 -13.71 -14.38
CA LYS A 434 24.65 -14.54 -14.25
C LYS A 434 23.43 -13.73 -13.78
N PHE A 435 23.61 -12.48 -13.34
CA PHE A 435 22.47 -11.64 -13.00
C PHE A 435 21.82 -11.05 -14.26
N LYS A 436 20.48 -11.10 -14.27
CA LYS A 436 19.63 -10.43 -15.25
C LYS A 436 18.97 -9.23 -14.58
N LYS A 437 19.17 -8.04 -15.14
CA LYS A 437 18.41 -6.84 -14.82
C LYS A 437 17.08 -6.91 -15.58
N VAL A 438 15.99 -6.85 -14.85
CA VAL A 438 14.62 -6.75 -15.37
C VAL A 438 14.18 -5.30 -15.23
N MET A 439 13.88 -4.64 -16.34
CA MET A 439 13.49 -3.23 -16.35
C MET A 439 12.40 -2.95 -17.38
N PRO A 440 11.32 -2.23 -17.01
CA PRO A 440 10.27 -1.86 -17.96
C PRO A 440 10.75 -0.88 -19.02
N MET A 441 10.34 -1.12 -20.28
CA MET A 441 10.76 -0.33 -21.44
C MET A 441 10.35 1.15 -21.31
N GLU A 442 9.07 1.41 -21.01
CA GLU A 442 8.56 2.78 -20.87
C GLU A 442 9.14 3.51 -19.66
N TYR A 443 9.44 2.78 -18.57
CA TYR A 443 10.11 3.35 -17.40
C TYR A 443 11.54 3.79 -17.74
N ARG A 444 12.30 2.95 -18.45
CA ARG A 444 13.63 3.30 -18.95
C ARG A 444 13.59 4.52 -19.87
N ARG A 445 12.60 4.58 -20.77
CA ARG A 445 12.39 5.72 -21.65
C ARG A 445 12.13 7.01 -20.86
N ALA A 446 11.23 6.96 -19.88
CA ALA A 446 10.89 8.09 -19.02
C ALA A 446 12.11 8.62 -18.25
N LEU A 447 12.91 7.73 -17.64
CA LEU A 447 14.13 8.12 -16.93
C LEU A 447 15.15 8.81 -17.84
N ARG A 448 15.35 8.32 -19.06
CA ARG A 448 16.25 8.94 -20.05
C ARG A 448 15.74 10.30 -20.54
N GLU A 449 14.43 10.49 -20.60
CA GLU A 449 13.84 11.78 -20.96
C GLU A 449 13.99 12.79 -19.82
N MET A 450 13.73 12.38 -18.58
CA MET A 450 13.94 13.20 -17.39
C MET A 450 15.41 13.61 -17.22
N ALA A 451 16.35 12.69 -17.42
CA ALA A 451 17.79 13.00 -17.36
C ALA A 451 18.19 14.05 -18.41
N ARG A 452 17.70 13.91 -19.66
CA ARG A 452 17.95 14.90 -20.73
C ARG A 452 17.33 16.26 -20.43
N GLN A 453 16.13 16.30 -19.83
CA GLN A 453 15.50 17.55 -19.41
C GLN A 453 16.31 18.22 -18.28
N GLN A 454 16.77 17.46 -17.29
CA GLN A 454 17.62 17.98 -16.21
C GLN A 454 18.96 18.53 -16.73
N GLU A 455 19.57 17.88 -17.73
CA GLU A 455 20.77 18.38 -18.39
C GLU A 455 20.51 19.65 -19.21
N ALA A 456 19.36 19.74 -19.87
CA ALA A 456 18.97 20.90 -20.66
C ALA A 456 18.59 22.13 -19.81
N ASP A 457 17.99 21.91 -18.64
CA ASP A 457 17.49 22.99 -17.77
C ASP A 457 18.60 23.69 -16.95
N GLY A 458 19.84 23.15 -16.91
CA GLY A 458 21.07 23.83 -16.46
C GLY A 458 21.05 24.42 -15.04
N THR A 459 19.97 24.24 -14.29
CA THR A 459 19.71 24.82 -12.97
C THR A 459 19.13 23.69 -12.13
N GLY A 460 19.96 23.09 -11.28
CA GLY A 460 19.62 21.90 -10.49
C GLY A 460 18.58 22.14 -9.41
N VAL A 461 17.34 22.50 -9.77
CA VAL A 461 16.15 22.45 -8.93
C VAL A 461 14.94 22.21 -9.82
N THR A 462 14.41 20.99 -9.80
CA THR A 462 12.97 20.78 -9.99
C THR A 462 12.38 20.36 -8.65
N GLU A 463 11.51 21.19 -8.09
CA GLU A 463 10.58 20.78 -7.05
C GLU A 463 9.66 19.72 -7.65
N MET A 464 9.96 18.45 -7.38
CA MET A 464 9.00 17.37 -7.58
C MET A 464 7.93 17.50 -6.49
N ASP A 465 6.77 18.01 -6.88
CA ASP A 465 5.53 17.91 -6.11
C ASP A 465 4.95 16.48 -6.30
N ILE A 466 5.71 15.48 -5.86
CA ILE A 466 5.19 14.15 -5.56
C ILE A 466 5.21 14.04 -4.04
N GLY A 467 4.03 14.00 -3.43
CA GLY A 467 3.78 14.17 -2.00
C GLY A 467 4.49 13.19 -1.05
N MET A 468 5.81 13.31 -0.90
CA MET A 468 6.59 12.81 0.23
C MET A 468 7.68 13.85 0.56
N ARG A 469 7.36 14.74 1.51
CA ARG A 469 8.34 15.67 2.07
C ARG A 469 9.32 14.91 2.97
N THR A 470 10.52 14.63 2.49
CA THR A 470 11.67 14.32 3.36
C THR A 470 12.17 15.61 4.05
N PRO A 471 12.51 15.57 5.35
CA PRO A 471 12.97 16.75 6.06
C PRO A 471 14.40 17.11 5.63
N LYS A 472 14.58 18.30 5.01
CA LYS A 472 15.90 18.89 4.73
C LYS A 472 16.68 19.08 6.05
N ARG A 473 17.79 18.36 6.22
CA ARG A 473 18.82 18.67 7.23
C ARG A 473 19.41 20.05 6.91
N LYS A 474 19.17 21.03 7.79
CA LYS A 474 19.85 22.35 7.71
C LYS A 474 21.35 22.16 7.91
N ARG A 475 22.14 22.49 6.90
CA ARG A 475 23.59 22.71 7.03
C ARG A 475 23.79 24.00 7.85
N ASN A 476 24.47 23.88 8.99
CA ASN A 476 24.85 25.02 9.83
C ASN A 476 25.73 26.00 9.03
N GLY A 477 25.22 27.20 8.80
CA GLY A 477 26.01 28.33 8.32
C GLY A 477 26.88 28.88 9.45
N LYS A 478 28.19 29.02 9.18
CA LYS A 478 29.13 29.73 10.06
C LYS A 478 28.68 31.19 10.24
N PRO A 479 28.88 31.80 11.43
CA PRO A 479 28.55 33.20 11.66
C PRO A 479 29.53 34.10 10.90
N LYS A 480 29.02 35.07 10.14
CA LYS A 480 29.82 36.19 9.65
C LYS A 480 29.98 37.23 10.76
N ALA A 481 31.22 37.64 10.97
CA ALA A 481 31.62 38.71 11.86
C ALA A 481 31.18 40.09 11.35
N GLN A 482 31.12 41.01 12.31
CA GLN A 482 30.71 42.42 12.31
C GLN A 482 31.15 43.31 11.13
N ALA A 483 30.28 44.27 10.79
CA ALA A 483 30.53 45.71 10.92
C ALA A 483 29.20 46.43 11.19
#